data_AF-A0AAW0M3J8-F1
#
_entry.id   AF-A0AAW0M3J8-F1
#
_cell.length_a   1.000
_cell.length_b   1.000
_cell.length_c   1.000
_cell.angle_alpha   90.00
_cell.angle_beta   90.00
_cell.angle_gamma   90.00
#
_symmetry.space_group_name_H-M   'P 1'
#
loop_
_entity.id
_entity.type
_entity.pdbx_description
1 polymer ?
#
loop_
_entity_poly.entity_id
_entity_poly.type
_entity_poly.pdbx_seq_one_letter_code
_entity_poly.pdbx_strand_id
1 'polypeptide(L)'
;MESLSQLVNTNHWGTNFVNSTPPMYGLAQCFQDLSHTDCLLCYAASRTKLPRCLPSISARIYLDGCFLRYDNYSFYQEATNPLIDTVNCSSKYGVEVNEVSKVEFVKNVGVLIENVTKAAVGNKGFAVAEVKGVYALAQCWKTVGSDGCRECLEKAGKAVISECLPRREGRGLNAGCYLRYSTEKFYYDNGEAQNGHGN
;
A
#
# COMPACT_ATOMS: atom_id res chain seq x y z
N MET A 1 -10.69 -18.87 4.77
CA MET A 1 -11.12 -17.48 4.44
C MET A 1 -12.10 -16.89 5.44
N GLU A 2 -13.03 -17.67 6.00
CA GLU A 2 -14.02 -17.17 6.98
C GLU A 2 -13.38 -16.51 8.21
N SER A 3 -12.38 -17.16 8.83
CA SER A 3 -11.64 -16.59 9.96
C SER A 3 -10.94 -15.27 9.60
N LEU A 4 -10.37 -15.19 8.40
CA LEU A 4 -9.73 -13.95 7.92
C LEU A 4 -10.75 -12.83 7.70
N SER A 5 -11.95 -13.17 7.22
CA SER A 5 -13.05 -12.23 7.04
C SER A 5 -13.52 -11.63 8.36
N GLN A 6 -13.60 -12.44 9.42
CA GLN A 6 -13.95 -11.97 10.76
C GLN A 6 -12.91 -11.00 11.32
N LEU A 7 -11.62 -11.30 11.12
CA LEU A 7 -10.53 -10.42 11.58
C LEU A 7 -10.53 -9.09 10.83
N VAL A 8 -10.72 -9.10 9.50
CA VAL A 8 -10.81 -7.86 8.72
C VAL A 8 -12.05 -7.05 9.13
N ASN A 9 -13.16 -7.70 9.45
CA ASN A 9 -14.34 -7.01 9.96
C ASN A 9 -14.05 -6.30 11.29
N THR A 10 -13.47 -7.00 12.27
CA THR A 10 -13.26 -6.41 13.60
C THR A 10 -12.10 -5.42 13.65
N ASN A 11 -11.01 -5.71 12.93
CA ASN A 11 -9.73 -5.01 13.11
C ASN A 11 -9.25 -4.26 11.85
N HIS A 12 -9.98 -4.35 10.73
CA HIS A 12 -9.54 -3.90 9.39
C HIS A 12 -8.30 -4.63 8.83
N TRP A 13 -7.82 -5.65 9.52
CA TRP A 13 -6.74 -6.53 9.07
C TRP A 13 -6.76 -7.86 9.84
N GLY A 14 -6.03 -8.85 9.35
CA GLY A 14 -5.83 -10.10 10.08
C GLY A 14 -4.88 -11.05 9.38
N THR A 15 -4.46 -12.08 10.12
CA THR A 15 -3.73 -13.23 9.59
C THR A 15 -4.51 -14.51 9.79
N ASN A 16 -4.26 -15.51 8.96
CA ASN A 16 -4.87 -16.82 9.11
C ASN A 16 -3.89 -17.90 8.66
N PHE A 17 -3.80 -18.97 9.45
CA PHE A 17 -3.04 -20.17 9.10
C PHE A 17 -4.01 -21.34 8.96
N VAL A 18 -3.87 -22.08 7.88
CA VAL A 18 -4.62 -23.31 7.63
C VAL A 18 -3.62 -24.46 7.57
N ASN A 19 -3.80 -25.43 8.47
CA ASN A 19 -3.01 -26.64 8.50
C ASN A 19 -3.50 -27.61 7.41
N SER A 20 -3.02 -27.40 6.19
CA SER A 20 -3.28 -28.24 5.01
C SER A 20 -1.97 -28.78 4.43
N THR A 21 -2.06 -29.57 3.36
CA THR A 21 -0.88 -30.04 2.60
C THR A 21 -0.99 -29.52 1.16
N PRO A 22 -0.22 -28.49 0.77
CA PRO A 22 0.74 -27.72 1.57
C PRO A 22 0.06 -26.81 2.61
N PRO A 23 0.76 -26.38 3.68
CA PRO A 23 0.22 -25.44 4.66
C PRO A 23 -0.06 -24.09 3.99
N MET A 24 -1.07 -23.36 4.45
CA MET A 24 -1.44 -22.07 3.84
C MET A 24 -1.45 -20.96 4.88
N TYR A 25 -0.79 -19.85 4.56
CA TYR A 25 -0.73 -18.63 5.34
C TYR A 25 -1.43 -17.52 4.58
N GLY A 26 -2.20 -16.68 5.28
CA GLY A 26 -2.98 -15.61 4.69
C GLY A 26 -2.88 -14.33 5.51
N LEU A 27 -2.78 -13.19 4.82
CA LEU A 27 -2.81 -11.85 5.40
C LEU A 27 -3.77 -11.00 4.57
N ALA A 28 -4.65 -10.29 5.24
CA ALA A 28 -5.47 -9.25 4.63
C ALA A 28 -5.35 -7.98 5.47
N GLN A 29 -5.26 -6.83 4.83
CA GLN A 29 -5.15 -5.56 5.52
C GLN A 29 -5.71 -4.43 4.64
N CYS A 30 -6.67 -3.68 5.18
CA CYS A 30 -7.14 -2.44 4.57
C CYS A 30 -6.14 -1.30 4.80
N PHE A 31 -6.21 -0.28 3.96
CA PHE A 31 -5.48 0.95 4.19
C PHE A 31 -6.14 1.74 5.32
N GLN A 32 -5.33 2.40 6.16
CA GLN A 32 -5.82 3.00 7.41
C GLN A 32 -6.64 4.29 7.19
N ASP A 33 -6.74 4.79 5.96
CA ASP A 33 -7.63 5.88 5.57
C ASP A 33 -9.06 5.41 5.23
N LEU A 34 -9.30 4.10 5.10
CA LEU A 34 -10.63 3.61 4.74
C LEU A 34 -11.61 3.61 5.91
N SER A 35 -12.87 3.94 5.62
CA SER A 35 -13.98 3.64 6.53
C SER A 35 -14.14 2.13 6.71
N HIS A 36 -14.83 1.70 7.77
CA HIS A 36 -15.11 0.28 7.99
C HIS A 36 -15.86 -0.34 6.80
N THR A 37 -16.84 0.37 6.23
CA THR A 37 -17.58 -0.09 5.05
C THR A 37 -16.68 -0.23 3.83
N ASP A 38 -15.84 0.77 3.53
CA ASP A 38 -14.94 0.73 2.39
C ASP A 38 -13.89 -0.37 2.52
N CYS A 39 -13.40 -0.59 3.74
CA CYS A 39 -12.49 -1.70 4.05
C CYS A 39 -13.14 -3.05 3.71
N LEU A 40 -14.38 -3.29 4.15
CA LEU A 40 -15.10 -4.53 3.86
C LEU A 40 -15.38 -4.70 2.36
N LEU A 41 -15.77 -3.62 1.67
CA LEU A 41 -15.99 -3.64 0.23
C LEU A 41 -14.69 -3.94 -0.53
N CYS A 42 -13.57 -3.32 -0.15
CA CYS A 42 -12.27 -3.61 -0.76
C CYS A 42 -11.85 -5.06 -0.51
N TYR A 43 -12.00 -5.55 0.73
CA TYR A 43 -11.69 -6.94 1.05
C TYR A 43 -12.54 -7.92 0.21
N ALA A 44 -13.85 -7.69 0.11
CA ALA A 44 -14.72 -8.48 -0.75
C ALA A 44 -14.26 -8.43 -2.22
N ALA A 45 -13.92 -7.25 -2.73
CA ALA A 45 -13.39 -7.09 -4.08
C ALA A 45 -12.08 -7.88 -4.28
N SER A 46 -11.14 -7.85 -3.32
CA SER A 46 -9.90 -8.63 -3.40
C SER A 46 -10.16 -10.13 -3.48
N ARG A 47 -11.14 -10.64 -2.73
CA ARG A 47 -11.53 -12.05 -2.76
C ARG A 47 -12.08 -12.48 -4.11
N THR A 48 -12.82 -11.61 -4.80
CA THR A 48 -13.35 -11.92 -6.15
C THR A 48 -12.24 -12.07 -7.21
N LYS A 49 -11.03 -11.58 -6.94
CA LYS A 49 -9.86 -11.72 -7.82
C LYS A 49 -9.10 -13.03 -7.60
N LEU A 50 -9.21 -13.66 -6.43
CA LEU A 50 -8.50 -14.91 -6.08
C LEU A 50 -8.67 -16.05 -7.11
N PRO A 51 -9.86 -16.29 -7.71
CA PRO A 51 -10.00 -17.36 -8.71
C PRO A 51 -9.06 -17.21 -9.92
N ARG A 52 -8.61 -15.98 -10.23
CA ARG A 52 -7.67 -15.71 -11.33
C ARG A 52 -6.22 -16.11 -11.00
N CYS A 53 -5.92 -16.38 -9.74
CA CYS A 53 -4.60 -16.80 -9.28
C CYS A 53 -4.43 -18.32 -9.29
N LEU A 54 -5.51 -19.09 -9.42
CA LEU A 54 -5.45 -20.55 -9.44
C LEU A 54 -4.81 -21.05 -10.75
N PRO A 55 -4.00 -22.13 -10.70
CA PRO A 55 -3.74 -23.03 -9.56
C PRO A 55 -2.54 -22.63 -8.68
N SER A 56 -2.09 -21.37 -8.69
CA SER A 56 -0.94 -20.94 -7.89
C SER A 56 -1.19 -21.08 -6.38
N ILE A 57 -0.18 -21.60 -5.68
CA ILE A 57 -0.16 -21.75 -4.21
C ILE A 57 0.28 -20.47 -3.49
N SER A 58 0.55 -19.40 -4.23
CA SER A 58 0.76 -18.06 -3.69
C SER A 58 0.09 -16.99 -4.56
N ALA A 59 -0.39 -15.93 -3.93
CA ALA A 59 -0.90 -14.74 -4.62
C ALA A 59 -0.71 -13.49 -3.77
N ARG A 60 -0.52 -12.35 -4.44
CA ARG A 60 -0.51 -11.01 -3.86
C ARG A 60 -1.44 -10.12 -4.66
N ILE A 61 -2.41 -9.53 -3.98
CA ILE A 61 -3.45 -8.70 -4.57
C ILE A 61 -3.38 -7.33 -3.90
N TYR A 62 -2.94 -6.35 -4.67
CA TYR A 62 -2.91 -4.94 -4.30
C TYR A 62 -4.10 -4.25 -4.96
N LEU A 63 -5.04 -3.77 -4.15
CA LEU A 63 -6.11 -2.88 -4.61
C LEU A 63 -5.87 -1.48 -4.05
N ASP A 64 -6.54 -0.51 -4.65
CA ASP A 64 -6.62 0.84 -4.10
C ASP A 64 -7.51 0.77 -2.85
N GLY A 65 -6.88 0.58 -1.69
CA GLY A 65 -7.54 0.51 -0.38
C GLY A 65 -7.29 -0.76 0.43
N CYS A 66 -6.76 -1.84 -0.15
CA CYS A 66 -6.49 -3.06 0.63
C CYS A 66 -5.49 -4.00 -0.05
N PHE A 67 -4.91 -4.86 0.78
CA PHE A 67 -3.97 -5.89 0.40
C PHE A 67 -4.46 -7.26 0.85
N LEU A 68 -4.27 -8.26 -0.01
CA LEU A 68 -4.51 -9.67 0.29
C LEU A 68 -3.34 -10.50 -0.23
N ARG A 69 -2.73 -11.29 0.65
CA ARG A 69 -1.70 -12.27 0.29
C ARG A 69 -2.05 -13.62 0.87
N TYR A 70 -1.82 -14.67 0.08
CA TYR A 70 -1.68 -16.02 0.60
C TYR A 70 -0.41 -16.66 0.06
N ASP A 71 0.15 -17.58 0.82
CA ASP A 71 1.38 -18.30 0.46
C ASP A 71 1.46 -19.64 1.19
N ASN A 72 2.38 -20.51 0.77
CA ASN A 72 2.57 -21.82 1.39
C ASN A 72 3.64 -21.85 2.50
N TYR A 73 4.14 -20.68 2.90
CA TYR A 73 5.10 -20.50 3.97
C TYR A 73 4.78 -19.26 4.81
N SER A 74 5.36 -19.16 6.01
CA SER A 74 5.11 -18.04 6.93
C SER A 74 5.84 -16.78 6.49
N PHE A 75 5.21 -15.97 5.64
CA PHE A 75 5.76 -14.71 5.11
C PHE A 75 5.53 -13.48 6.01
N TYR A 76 4.90 -13.63 7.17
CA TYR A 76 4.40 -12.49 7.96
C TYR A 76 5.48 -11.45 8.31
N GLN A 77 6.73 -11.86 8.49
CA GLN A 77 7.83 -10.96 8.85
C GLN A 77 8.66 -10.49 7.65
N GLU A 78 8.25 -10.80 6.41
CA GLU A 78 8.97 -10.36 5.21
C GLU A 78 8.78 -8.86 4.95
N ALA A 79 9.80 -8.08 5.30
CA ALA A 79 9.86 -6.66 4.96
C ALA A 79 10.02 -6.44 3.45
N THR A 80 10.99 -7.14 2.85
CA THR A 80 11.32 -7.05 1.43
C THR A 80 11.55 -8.43 0.84
N ASN A 81 11.29 -8.58 -0.46
CA ASN A 81 11.61 -9.79 -1.21
C ASN A 81 11.98 -9.42 -2.66
N PRO A 82 13.29 -9.42 -3.03
CA PRO A 82 13.74 -8.99 -4.35
C PRO A 82 13.14 -9.75 -5.54
N LEU A 83 12.61 -10.96 -5.33
CA LEU A 83 12.03 -11.76 -6.42
C LEU A 83 10.61 -11.32 -6.80
N ILE A 84 9.92 -10.62 -5.89
CA ILE A 84 8.50 -10.30 -6.04
C ILE A 84 8.20 -8.81 -5.78
N ASP A 85 9.11 -8.08 -5.15
CA ASP A 85 9.00 -6.63 -5.00
C ASP A 85 9.04 -5.98 -6.38
N THR A 86 8.13 -5.06 -6.63
CA THR A 86 7.99 -4.45 -7.95
C THR A 86 7.53 -3.00 -7.84
N VAL A 87 7.80 -2.24 -8.88
CA VAL A 87 7.36 -0.86 -9.04
C VAL A 87 6.45 -0.75 -10.25
N ASN A 88 5.33 -0.07 -10.08
CA ASN A 88 4.39 0.21 -11.16
C ASN A 88 4.31 1.72 -11.37
N CYS A 89 4.69 2.17 -12.56
CA CYS A 89 4.67 3.57 -12.94
C CYS A 89 3.54 3.84 -13.93
N SER A 90 2.91 5.00 -13.80
CA SER A 90 1.95 5.46 -14.81
C SER A 90 2.65 5.78 -16.14
N SER A 91 1.90 5.68 -17.25
CA SER A 91 2.41 6.03 -18.57
C SER A 91 2.53 7.53 -18.81
N LYS A 92 1.76 8.35 -18.09
CA LYS A 92 1.69 9.81 -18.25
C LYS A 92 2.72 10.53 -17.39
N TYR A 93 3.20 11.68 -17.88
CA TYR A 93 4.09 12.56 -17.12
C TYR A 93 3.32 13.38 -16.07
N GLY A 94 3.99 13.70 -14.95
CA GLY A 94 3.43 14.55 -13.90
C GLY A 94 3.34 16.01 -14.29
N VAL A 95 4.21 16.45 -15.21
CA VAL A 95 4.26 17.81 -15.74
C VAL A 95 4.67 17.77 -17.22
N GLU A 96 3.93 18.48 -18.08
CA GLU A 96 4.15 18.48 -19.54
C GLU A 96 4.74 19.79 -20.08
N VAL A 97 5.04 20.77 -19.20
CA VAL A 97 5.20 22.18 -19.62
C VAL A 97 6.64 22.58 -19.98
N ASN A 98 7.68 22.22 -19.20
CA ASN A 98 9.11 22.46 -19.50
C ASN A 98 10.08 21.69 -18.56
N GLU A 99 11.39 21.68 -18.87
CA GLU A 99 12.43 20.98 -18.09
C GLU A 99 12.59 21.50 -16.66
N VAL A 100 12.41 22.81 -16.42
CA VAL A 100 12.50 23.40 -15.07
C VAL A 100 11.41 22.84 -14.18
N SER A 101 10.17 22.78 -14.67
CA SER A 101 9.04 22.22 -13.93
C SER A 101 9.18 20.71 -13.73
N LYS A 102 9.84 19.97 -14.63
CA LYS A 102 10.18 18.55 -14.41
C LYS A 102 11.16 18.39 -13.26
N VAL A 103 12.24 19.20 -13.23
CA VAL A 103 13.23 19.16 -12.14
C VAL A 103 12.57 19.51 -10.80
N GLU A 104 11.71 20.53 -10.76
CA GLU A 104 10.97 20.89 -9.57
C GLU A 104 10.03 19.76 -9.12
N PHE A 105 9.30 19.13 -10.06
CA PHE A 105 8.44 17.99 -9.78
C PHE A 105 9.21 16.82 -9.16
N VAL A 106 10.35 16.44 -9.76
CA VAL A 106 11.24 15.37 -9.24
C VAL A 106 11.66 15.68 -7.80
N LYS A 107 12.06 16.93 -7.54
CA LYS A 107 12.46 17.37 -6.18
C LYS A 107 11.30 17.30 -5.20
N ASN A 108 10.11 17.78 -5.59
CA ASN A 108 8.92 17.77 -4.74
C ASN A 108 8.50 16.35 -4.39
N VAL A 109 8.50 15.43 -5.36
CA VAL A 109 8.21 14.01 -5.10
C VAL A 109 9.28 13.40 -4.18
N GLY A 110 10.56 13.69 -4.39
CA GLY A 110 11.64 13.21 -3.50
C GLY A 110 11.42 13.60 -2.03
N VAL A 111 11.15 14.88 -1.77
CA VAL A 111 10.85 15.40 -0.42
C VAL A 111 9.57 14.76 0.15
N LEU A 112 8.53 14.63 -0.68
CA LEU A 112 7.27 14.01 -0.28
C LEU A 112 7.45 12.55 0.16
N ILE A 113 8.19 11.76 -0.63
CA ILE A 113 8.47 10.36 -0.33
C ILE A 113 9.29 10.22 0.95
N GLU A 114 10.30 11.06 1.16
CA GLU A 114 11.09 11.05 2.40
C GLU A 114 10.23 11.37 3.63
N ASN A 115 9.37 12.39 3.53
CA ASN A 115 8.49 12.80 4.63
C ASN A 115 7.46 11.71 4.97
N VAL A 116 6.75 11.17 3.96
CA VAL A 116 5.67 10.19 4.19
C VAL A 116 6.22 8.87 4.72
N THR A 117 7.40 8.44 4.25
CA THR A 117 8.02 7.19 4.74
C THR A 117 8.46 7.32 6.20
N LYS A 118 9.13 8.42 6.55
CA LYS A 118 9.51 8.69 7.96
C LYS A 118 8.28 8.80 8.86
N ALA A 119 7.25 9.53 8.42
CA ALA A 119 6.01 9.67 9.16
C ALA A 119 5.32 8.32 9.37
N ALA A 120 5.25 7.47 8.34
CA ALA A 120 4.63 6.15 8.45
C ALA A 120 5.33 5.24 9.45
N VAL A 121 6.67 5.23 9.47
CA VAL A 121 7.46 4.48 10.46
C VAL A 121 7.17 4.97 11.88
N GLY A 122 7.08 6.30 12.09
CA GLY A 122 6.72 6.88 13.39
C GLY A 122 5.25 6.63 13.81
N ASN A 123 4.35 6.50 12.84
CA ASN A 123 2.90 6.41 13.04
C ASN A 123 2.35 5.00 12.84
N LYS A 124 2.99 4.00 13.46
CA LYS A 124 2.51 2.59 13.48
C LYS A 124 2.28 2.02 12.06
N GLY A 125 3.13 2.40 11.12
CA GLY A 125 3.17 1.89 9.77
C GLY A 125 2.17 2.55 8.81
N PHE A 126 1.71 3.77 9.06
CA PHE A 126 0.87 4.49 8.09
C PHE A 126 1.06 6.00 8.13
N ALA A 127 1.15 6.62 6.96
CA ALA A 127 1.05 8.06 6.81
C ALA A 127 0.58 8.44 5.41
N VAL A 128 -0.01 9.63 5.33
CA VAL A 128 -0.29 10.35 4.10
C VAL A 128 0.37 11.73 4.17
N ALA A 129 0.71 12.29 3.01
CA ALA A 129 1.30 13.62 2.92
C ALA A 129 1.00 14.27 1.57
N GLU A 130 1.07 15.59 1.54
CA GLU A 130 0.97 16.39 0.30
C GLU A 130 2.14 17.38 0.24
N VAL A 131 2.73 17.52 -0.96
CA VAL A 131 3.66 18.61 -1.27
C VAL A 131 3.31 19.17 -2.64
N LYS A 132 2.89 20.44 -2.67
CA LYS A 132 2.65 21.21 -3.91
C LYS A 132 1.75 20.46 -4.92
N GLY A 133 0.61 19.93 -4.47
CA GLY A 133 -0.33 19.21 -5.34
C GLY A 133 0.10 17.79 -5.74
N VAL A 134 1.14 17.24 -5.10
CA VAL A 134 1.49 15.82 -5.18
C VAL A 134 1.14 15.15 -3.86
N TYR A 135 0.41 14.05 -3.93
CA TYR A 135 -0.12 13.29 -2.80
C TYR A 135 0.65 11.99 -2.65
N ALA A 136 0.95 11.56 -1.43
CA ALA A 136 1.55 10.27 -1.17
C ALA A 136 0.93 9.55 0.04
N LEU A 137 0.92 8.22 -0.02
CA LEU A 137 0.50 7.32 1.04
C LEU A 137 1.56 6.24 1.19
N ALA A 138 1.96 5.98 2.44
CA ALA A 138 2.85 4.89 2.80
C ALA A 138 2.18 4.02 3.87
N GLN A 139 2.14 2.71 3.62
CA GLN A 139 1.58 1.74 4.57
C GLN A 139 2.48 0.51 4.70
N CYS A 140 2.82 0.15 5.93
CA CYS A 140 3.41 -1.13 6.27
C CYS A 140 2.34 -2.14 6.66
N TRP A 141 2.62 -3.42 6.40
CA TRP A 141 1.80 -4.49 6.93
C TRP A 141 2.00 -4.62 8.43
N LYS A 142 0.92 -4.88 9.16
CA LYS A 142 0.96 -4.92 10.64
C LYS A 142 1.89 -6.00 11.19
N THR A 143 2.32 -6.94 10.35
CA THR A 143 3.13 -8.09 10.73
C THR A 143 4.66 -7.87 10.68
N VAL A 144 5.17 -6.83 9.99
CA VAL A 144 6.62 -6.68 9.73
C VAL A 144 7.40 -5.90 10.81
N GLY A 145 6.72 -5.39 11.84
CA GLY A 145 7.36 -4.60 12.90
C GLY A 145 7.93 -3.25 12.42
N SER A 146 8.54 -2.49 13.34
CA SER A 146 9.05 -1.13 13.04
C SER A 146 10.27 -1.14 12.11
N ASP A 147 11.23 -2.03 12.35
CA ASP A 147 12.46 -2.09 11.54
C ASP A 147 12.18 -2.63 10.14
N GLY A 148 11.36 -3.68 10.03
CA GLY A 148 10.90 -4.17 8.73
C GLY A 148 10.04 -3.15 7.98
N CYS A 149 9.23 -2.36 8.69
CA CYS A 149 8.50 -1.25 8.09
C CYS A 149 9.44 -0.19 7.50
N ARG A 150 10.49 0.20 8.24
CA ARG A 150 11.52 1.14 7.77
C ARG A 150 12.24 0.60 6.54
N GLU A 151 12.76 -0.62 6.62
CA GLU A 151 13.48 -1.27 5.52
C GLU A 151 12.60 -1.29 4.25
N CYS A 152 11.34 -1.72 4.40
CA CYS A 152 10.44 -1.85 3.28
C CYS A 152 10.13 -0.51 2.61
N LEU A 153 9.79 0.51 3.40
CA LEU A 153 9.43 1.83 2.89
C LEU A 153 10.63 2.57 2.30
N GLU A 154 11.83 2.41 2.85
CA GLU A 154 13.05 2.95 2.26
C GLU A 154 13.34 2.31 0.89
N LYS A 155 13.20 0.98 0.78
CA LYS A 155 13.34 0.28 -0.50
C LYS A 155 12.30 0.74 -1.52
N ALA A 156 11.03 0.78 -1.12
CA ALA A 156 9.92 1.22 -1.98
C ALA A 156 10.12 2.67 -2.45
N GLY A 157 10.48 3.56 -1.52
CA GLY A 157 10.73 4.97 -1.78
C GLY A 157 11.87 5.19 -2.77
N LYS A 158 13.01 4.51 -2.59
CA LYS A 158 14.14 4.55 -3.53
C LYS A 158 13.71 4.09 -4.93
N ALA A 159 13.01 2.96 -5.02
CA ALA A 159 12.61 2.37 -6.28
C ALA A 159 11.62 3.25 -7.06
N VAL A 160 10.60 3.84 -6.41
CA VAL A 160 9.67 4.74 -7.11
C VAL A 160 10.34 6.04 -7.55
N ILE A 161 11.33 6.54 -6.81
CA ILE A 161 12.09 7.74 -7.19
C ILE A 161 12.95 7.44 -8.41
N SER A 162 13.67 6.30 -8.43
CA SER A 162 14.59 5.96 -9.52
C SER A 162 13.89 5.49 -10.79
N GLU A 163 12.75 4.81 -10.68
CA GLU A 163 12.11 4.13 -11.81
C GLU A 163 10.88 4.87 -12.35
N CYS A 164 10.14 5.58 -11.50
CA CYS A 164 8.90 6.23 -11.93
C CYS A 164 9.03 7.71 -12.24
N LEU A 165 10.01 8.45 -11.72
CA LEU A 165 10.08 9.88 -12.01
C LEU A 165 10.55 10.14 -13.45
N PRO A 166 9.97 11.13 -14.16
CA PRO A 166 8.99 12.13 -13.73
C PRO A 166 7.52 11.81 -14.10
N ARG A 167 7.10 10.53 -14.03
CA ARG A 167 5.71 10.12 -14.26
C ARG A 167 4.79 10.67 -13.17
N ARG A 168 3.51 10.82 -13.48
CA ARG A 168 2.53 11.44 -12.57
C ARG A 168 2.19 10.60 -11.34
N GLU A 169 2.41 9.29 -11.45
CA GLU A 169 2.13 8.32 -10.40
C GLU A 169 3.15 7.19 -10.45
N GLY A 170 3.57 6.76 -9.26
CA GLY A 170 4.40 5.58 -9.04
C GLY A 170 3.94 4.82 -7.79
N ARG A 171 3.97 3.49 -7.87
CA ARG A 171 3.55 2.57 -6.82
C ARG A 171 4.67 1.58 -6.50
N GLY A 172 5.16 1.57 -5.27
CA GLY A 172 6.05 0.53 -4.74
C GLY A 172 5.23 -0.57 -4.08
N LEU A 173 5.32 -1.80 -4.61
CA LEU A 173 4.55 -2.96 -4.20
C LEU A 173 5.47 -4.01 -3.57
N ASN A 174 5.87 -3.78 -2.32
CA ASN A 174 6.85 -4.64 -1.63
C ASN A 174 6.18 -5.68 -0.74
N ALA A 175 6.94 -6.70 -0.35
CA ALA A 175 6.46 -7.81 0.48
C ALA A 175 5.82 -7.34 1.79
N GLY A 176 6.42 -6.33 2.43
CA GLY A 176 6.04 -5.81 3.75
C GLY A 176 5.29 -4.47 3.75
N CYS A 177 5.13 -3.80 2.61
CA CYS A 177 4.57 -2.46 2.55
C CYS A 177 4.08 -2.08 1.15
N TYR A 178 3.31 -1.00 1.12
CA TYR A 178 2.81 -0.32 -0.06
C TYR A 178 3.16 1.17 0.02
N LEU A 179 3.59 1.74 -1.09
CA LEU A 179 3.84 3.16 -1.22
C LEU A 179 3.29 3.65 -2.56
N ARG A 180 2.57 4.77 -2.55
CA ARG A 180 2.08 5.42 -3.78
C ARG A 180 2.28 6.91 -3.68
N TYR A 181 2.71 7.53 -4.78
CA TYR A 181 2.52 8.96 -5.01
C TYR A 181 1.66 9.18 -6.25
N SER A 182 0.94 10.30 -6.30
CA SER A 182 0.16 10.69 -7.48
C SER A 182 -0.06 12.21 -7.51
N THR A 183 -0.25 12.77 -8.70
CA THR A 183 -0.73 14.16 -8.87
C THR A 183 -2.24 14.30 -8.66
N GLU A 184 -2.96 13.20 -8.46
CA GLU A 184 -4.40 13.17 -8.17
C GLU A 184 -4.58 12.68 -6.72
N LYS A 185 -5.40 13.35 -5.90
CA LYS A 185 -5.67 12.91 -4.52
C LYS A 185 -6.41 11.58 -4.53
N PHE A 186 -5.95 10.60 -3.75
CA PHE A 186 -6.47 9.22 -3.80
C PHE A 186 -6.72 8.58 -2.43
N TYR A 187 -6.58 9.33 -1.34
CA TYR A 187 -6.82 8.88 0.03
C TYR A 187 -7.82 9.82 0.73
N TYR A 188 -8.47 9.32 1.78
CA TYR A 188 -9.36 10.12 2.61
C TYR A 188 -8.59 10.84 3.71
N ASP A 189 -8.91 12.12 3.94
CA ASP A 189 -8.43 12.84 5.11
C ASP A 189 -9.37 12.52 6.28
N ASN A 190 -8.84 11.91 7.34
CA ASN A 190 -9.58 11.68 8.59
C ASN A 190 -10.05 12.98 9.29
N GLY A 191 -9.86 14.16 8.68
CA GLY A 191 -10.36 15.46 9.11
C GLY A 191 -11.72 15.87 8.52
N GLU A 192 -12.26 15.17 7.51
CA GLU A 192 -13.53 15.56 6.86
C GLU A 192 -14.74 14.72 7.33
N ALA A 193 -14.52 13.65 8.08
CA ALA A 193 -15.58 12.73 8.50
C ALA A 193 -16.45 13.20 9.70
N GLN A 194 -16.35 14.47 10.14
CA GLN A 194 -17.18 15.00 11.24
C GLN A 194 -18.10 16.20 10.88
N ASN A 195 -18.11 16.69 9.64
CA ASN A 195 -18.96 17.83 9.26
C ASN A 195 -19.92 17.50 8.11
N GLY A 196 -20.78 16.50 8.29
CA GLY A 196 -21.69 16.07 7.21
C GLY A 196 -22.99 15.39 7.62
N HIS A 197 -23.48 15.58 8.85
CA HIS A 197 -24.86 15.23 9.22
C HIS A 197 -25.54 16.44 9.85
N GLY A 198 -26.09 17.29 8.99
CA GLY A 198 -26.83 18.49 9.36
C GLY A 198 -27.63 19.00 8.18
N ASN A 199 -28.74 18.32 7.88
CA ASN A 199 -30.05 18.89 7.53
C ASN A 199 -31.06 17.77 7.28
#